data_AF-A0A482VV28-F1
#
_entry.id   AF-A0A482VV28-F1
#
_cell.length_a   1.000
_cell.length_b   1.000
_cell.length_c   1.000
_cell.angle_alpha   90.00
_cell.angle_beta   90.00
_cell.angle_gamma   90.00
#
_symmetry.space_group_name_H-M   'P 1'
#
loop_
_entity.id
_entity.type
_entity.pdbx_description
1 polymer ?
#
loop_
_entity_poly.entity_id
_entity_poly.type
_entity_poly.pdbx_seq_one_letter_code
_entity_poly.pdbx_strand_id
1 'polypeptide(L)'
;FLGVAIIVTGEGLKFFEFAHRHPQIISNLLILGLTQGVGQMFLYSMVSDFGPLVVSVVTTTRKFFTVLGSVIIFGNALSSRQWIGAVLVFSGLFLDAFFSKAAPKKPAVSKS
;
A
#
# COMPACT_ATOMS: atom_id res chain seq x y z
N PHE A 1 1.91 18.12 -12.66
CA PHE A 1 0.55 18.34 -12.13
C PHE A 1 0.57 18.78 -10.65
N LEU A 2 1.10 17.98 -9.73
CA LEU A 2 1.16 18.31 -8.30
C LEU A 2 1.93 19.60 -7.97
N GLY A 3 3.08 19.85 -8.62
CA GLY A 3 3.84 21.09 -8.41
C GLY A 3 3.07 22.36 -8.79
N VAL A 4 2.29 22.30 -9.87
CA VAL A 4 1.42 23.42 -10.29
C VAL A 4 0.29 23.62 -9.27
N ALA A 5 -0.30 22.54 -8.76
CA ALA A 5 -1.34 22.61 -7.72
C ALA A 5 -0.82 23.24 -6.42
N ILE A 6 0.40 22.92 -5.98
CA ILE A 6 1.02 23.51 -4.78
C ILE A 6 1.23 25.03 -4.94
N ILE A 7 1.63 25.45 -6.15
CA ILE A 7 1.83 26.88 -6.45
C ILE A 7 0.48 27.62 -6.50
N VAL A 8 -0.53 27.04 -7.16
CA VAL A 8 -1.85 27.67 -7.32
C VAL A 8 -2.62 27.74 -5.99
N THR A 9 -2.53 26.71 -5.14
CA THR A 9 -3.21 26.67 -3.83
C THR A 9 -2.49 27.44 -2.73
N GLY A 10 -1.21 27.80 -2.96
CA GLY A 10 -0.36 28.45 -1.97
C GLY A 10 -0.03 27.60 -0.75
N GLU A 11 -0.33 26.29 -0.78
CA GLU A 11 -0.13 25.38 0.34
C GLU A 11 1.35 25.21 0.73
N GLY A 12 2.26 25.37 -0.24
CA GLY A 12 3.71 25.31 0.02
C GLY A 12 4.19 26.39 1.01
N LEU A 13 3.67 27.61 0.89
CA LEU A 13 4.03 28.71 1.81
C LEU A 13 3.44 28.48 3.21
N LYS A 14 2.20 27.99 3.29
CA LYS A 14 1.55 27.62 4.55
C LYS A 14 2.30 26.50 5.26
N PHE A 15 2.75 25.49 4.51
CA PHE A 15 3.57 24.41 5.04
C PHE A 15 4.92 24.92 5.54
N PHE A 16 5.57 25.84 4.83
CA PHE A 16 6.83 26.43 5.27
C PHE A 16 6.68 27.20 6.59
N GLU A 17 5.64 28.03 6.71
CA GLU A 17 5.35 28.77 7.94
C GLU A 17 4.96 27.83 9.10
N PHE A 18 4.27 26.73 8.81
CA PHE A 18 3.97 25.68 9.78
C PHE A 18 5.24 24.94 10.23
N ALA A 19 6.11 24.57 9.30
CA ALA A 19 7.36 23.86 9.58
C ALA A 19 8.33 24.73 10.38
N HIS A 20 8.34 26.04 10.15
CA HIS A 20 9.09 26.98 10.97
C HIS A 20 8.56 27.06 12.40
N ARG A 21 7.23 27.10 12.58
CA ARG A 21 6.59 27.10 13.91
C ARG A 21 6.72 25.77 14.65
N HIS A 22 6.82 24.66 13.93
CA HIS A 22 6.92 23.31 14.49
C HIS A 22 8.12 22.55 13.92
N PRO A 23 9.36 22.83 14.34
CA PRO A 23 10.56 22.22 13.75
C PRO A 23 10.60 20.68 13.92
N GLN A 24 9.89 20.14 14.91
CA GLN A 24 9.74 18.70 15.10
C GLN A 24 9.10 17.99 13.90
N ILE A 25 8.30 18.69 13.08
CA ILE A 25 7.69 18.07 11.89
C ILE A 25 8.74 17.59 10.89
N ILE A 26 9.87 18.28 10.79
CA ILE A 26 10.94 17.88 9.87
C ILE A 26 11.51 16.52 10.28
N SER A 27 11.76 16.32 11.58
CA SER A 27 12.22 15.03 12.10
C SER A 27 11.18 13.92 11.86
N ASN A 28 9.90 14.19 12.13
CA ASN A 28 8.82 13.24 11.90
C ASN A 28 8.69 12.85 10.42
N LEU A 29 8.81 13.82 9.51
CA LEU A 29 8.78 13.59 8.05
C LEU A 29 10.00 12.81 7.57
N LEU A 30 11.18 13.08 8.14
CA LEU A 30 12.39 12.32 7.83
C LEU A 30 12.24 10.87 8.28
N ILE A 31 11.81 10.62 9.52
CA ILE A 31 11.60 9.26 10.04
C ILE A 31 10.52 8.54 9.22
N LEU A 32 9.43 9.22 8.88
CA LEU A 32 8.38 8.70 8.01
C LEU A 32 8.97 8.34 6.63
N GLY A 33 9.71 9.24 6.01
CA GLY A 33 10.34 9.02 4.71
C GLY A 33 11.34 7.86 4.72
N LEU A 34 12.19 7.77 5.74
CA LEU A 34 13.14 6.68 5.92
C LEU A 34 12.43 5.34 6.11
N THR A 35 11.43 5.29 6.99
CA THR A 35 10.64 4.08 7.24
C THR A 35 9.90 3.63 5.99
N GLN A 36 9.34 4.57 5.23
CA GLN A 36 8.71 4.29 3.95
C GLN A 36 9.73 3.76 2.93
N GLY A 37 10.91 4.37 2.83
CA GLY A 37 11.98 3.91 1.95
C GLY A 37 12.42 2.48 2.26
N VAL A 38 12.65 2.17 3.53
CA VAL A 38 12.99 0.81 3.98
C VAL A 38 11.85 -0.17 3.67
N GLY A 39 10.59 0.21 3.91
CA GLY A 39 9.43 -0.60 3.56
C GLY A 39 9.35 -0.90 2.06
N GLN A 40 9.66 0.09 1.22
CA GLN A 40 9.69 -0.09 -0.23
C GLN A 40 10.83 -1.00 -0.69
N MET A 41 12.01 -0.94 -0.05
CA MET A 41 13.09 -1.89 -0.31
C MET A 41 12.66 -3.33 -0.02
N PHE A 42 11.97 -3.57 1.10
CA PHE A 42 11.47 -4.90 1.44
C PHE A 42 10.43 -5.41 0.42
N LEU A 43 9.52 -4.53 -0.03
CA LEU A 43 8.56 -4.89 -1.07
C LEU A 43 9.28 -5.25 -2.38
N TYR A 44 10.28 -4.46 -2.77
CA TYR A 44 11.08 -4.72 -3.97
C TYR A 44 11.82 -6.06 -3.86
N SER A 45 12.47 -6.34 -2.73
CA SER A 45 13.13 -7.64 -2.47
C SER A 45 12.14 -8.80 -2.58
N MET A 46 10.94 -8.70 -1.98
CA MET A 46 9.94 -9.76 -2.13
C MET A 46 9.47 -9.92 -3.59
N VAL A 47 9.34 -8.84 -4.36
CA VAL A 47 8.99 -8.95 -5.79
C VAL A 47 10.11 -9.67 -6.55
N SER A 48 11.37 -9.38 -6.24
CA SER A 48 12.53 -10.03 -6.85
C SER A 48 12.57 -11.54 -6.56
N ASP A 49 12.33 -11.93 -5.30
CA ASP A 49 12.52 -13.32 -4.86
C ASP A 49 11.29 -14.20 -5.08
N PHE A 50 10.09 -13.65 -4.92
CA PHE A 50 8.82 -14.39 -4.95
C PHE A 50 7.86 -13.97 -6.07
N GLY A 51 8.24 -12.95 -6.83
CA GLY A 51 7.40 -12.38 -7.87
C GLY A 51 6.35 -11.39 -7.34
N PRO A 52 5.74 -10.61 -8.24
CA PRO A 52 4.82 -9.53 -7.88
C PRO A 52 3.52 -10.01 -7.24
N LEU A 53 3.10 -11.26 -7.50
CA LEU A 53 1.86 -11.77 -6.97
C LEU A 53 1.90 -11.99 -5.45
N VAL A 54 2.97 -12.61 -4.94
CA VAL A 54 3.11 -12.85 -3.49
C VAL A 54 3.08 -11.53 -2.73
N VAL A 55 3.73 -10.49 -3.27
CA VAL A 55 3.70 -9.13 -2.70
C VAL A 55 2.29 -8.53 -2.72
N SER A 56 1.56 -8.69 -3.82
CA SER A 56 0.16 -8.27 -3.91
C SER A 56 -0.68 -8.94 -2.81
N VAL A 57 -0.55 -10.25 -2.62
CA VAL A 57 -1.29 -10.99 -1.59
C VAL A 57 -0.92 -10.55 -0.18
N VAL A 58 0.38 -10.40 0.12
CA VAL A 58 0.83 -9.97 1.46
C VAL A 58 0.35 -8.55 1.78
N THR A 59 0.49 -7.60 0.85
CA THR A 59 0.11 -6.20 1.08
C THR A 59 -1.40 -6.01 1.21
N THR A 60 -2.19 -6.70 0.40
CA THR A 60 -3.66 -6.65 0.45
C THR A 60 -4.20 -7.31 1.72
N THR A 61 -3.65 -8.45 2.13
CA THR A 61 -4.00 -9.13 3.39
C THR A 61 -3.70 -8.21 4.58
N ARG A 62 -2.52 -7.59 4.61
CA ARG A 62 -2.16 -6.61 5.65
C ARG A 62 -3.15 -5.43 5.69
N LYS A 63 -3.42 -4.81 4.54
CA LYS A 63 -4.38 -3.69 4.43
C LYS A 63 -5.77 -4.11 4.91
N PHE A 64 -6.22 -5.30 4.54
CA PHE A 64 -7.50 -5.82 4.99
C PHE A 64 -7.56 -5.97 6.51
N PHE A 65 -6.56 -6.59 7.15
CA PHE A 65 -6.56 -6.73 8.60
C PHE A 65 -6.53 -5.39 9.32
N THR A 66 -5.82 -4.39 8.78
CA THR A 66 -5.86 -3.03 9.32
C THR A 66 -7.26 -2.41 9.21
N VAL A 67 -7.95 -2.60 8.08
CA VAL A 67 -9.34 -2.13 7.89
C VAL A 67 -10.29 -2.85 8.84
N LEU A 68 -10.19 -4.18 8.96
CA LEU A 68 -11.01 -4.97 9.86
C LEU A 68 -10.77 -4.56 11.33
N GLY A 69 -9.51 -4.40 11.74
CA GLY A 69 -9.15 -3.92 13.06
C GLY A 69 -9.70 -2.52 13.33
N SER A 70 -9.63 -1.61 12.36
CA SER A 70 -10.25 -0.28 12.44
C SER A 70 -11.76 -0.37 12.66
N VAL A 71 -12.46 -1.22 11.92
CA VAL A 71 -13.91 -1.43 12.09
C VAL A 71 -14.26 -1.96 13.48
N ILE A 72 -13.51 -2.94 13.98
CA ILE A 72 -13.73 -3.53 15.30
C ILE A 72 -13.46 -2.50 16.42
N ILE A 73 -12.38 -1.73 16.31
CA ILE A 73 -11.97 -0.75 17.34
C ILE A 73 -12.86 0.49 17.33
N PHE A 74 -13.21 1.02 16.16
CA PHE A 74 -14.02 2.25 16.04
C PHE A 74 -15.54 1.98 16.00
N GLY A 75 -15.98 0.72 16.01
CA GLY A 75 -17.39 0.34 16.09
C GLY A 75 -18.24 0.74 14.87
N ASN A 76 -17.60 1.12 13.75
CA ASN A 76 -18.31 1.54 12.54
C ASN A 76 -18.93 0.32 11.85
N ALA A 77 -20.25 0.20 11.86
CA ALA A 77 -20.94 -0.85 11.13
C ALA A 77 -20.63 -0.77 9.63
N LEU A 78 -19.96 -1.79 9.09
CA LEU A 78 -19.71 -1.89 7.65
C LEU A 78 -21.05 -2.04 6.91
N SER A 79 -21.28 -1.16 5.94
CA SER A 79 -22.39 -1.27 5.00
C SER A 79 -22.36 -2.62 4.28
N SER A 80 -23.52 -3.15 3.90
CA SER A 80 -23.63 -4.41 3.14
C SER A 80 -22.76 -4.41 1.86
N ARG A 81 -22.56 -3.24 1.23
CA ARG A 81 -21.67 -3.10 0.06
C ARG A 81 -20.19 -3.29 0.41
N GLN A 82 -19.76 -2.87 1.59
CA GLN A 82 -18.37 -3.04 2.07
C GLN A 82 -18.09 -4.51 2.42
N TRP A 83 -19.07 -5.22 2.97
CA TRP A 83 -18.98 -6.66 3.18
C TRP A 83 -18.84 -7.45 1.88
N ILE A 84 -19.63 -7.10 0.86
CA ILE A 84 -19.49 -7.71 -0.48
C ILE A 84 -18.09 -7.45 -1.05
N GLY A 85 -17.60 -6.20 -0.94
CA GLY A 85 -16.24 -5.85 -1.36
C GLY A 85 -15.16 -6.65 -0.62
N ALA A 86 -15.30 -6.84 0.69
CA ALA A 86 -14.38 -7.65 1.49
C ALA A 86 -14.35 -9.11 1.02
N VAL A 87 -15.52 -9.74 0.83
CA VAL A 87 -15.62 -11.13 0.35
C VAL A 87 -15.02 -11.29 -1.04
N LEU A 88 -15.23 -10.32 -1.94
CA LEU A 88 -14.70 -10.34 -3.29
C LEU A 88 -13.16 -10.25 -3.30
N VAL A 89 -12.59 -9.35 -2.48
CA VAL A 89 -11.13 -9.23 -2.33
C VAL A 89 -10.52 -10.52 -1.80
N PHE A 90 -11.11 -11.15 -0.76
CA PHE A 90 -10.60 -12.43 -0.26
C PHE A 90 -10.71 -13.56 -1.28
N SER A 91 -11.84 -13.65 -1.97
CA SER A 91 -12.05 -14.66 -3.00
C SER A 91 -11.00 -14.53 -4.10
N GLY A 92 -10.75 -13.31 -4.58
CA GLY A 92 -9.69 -13.04 -5.56
C GLY A 92 -8.30 -13.45 -5.07
N LEU A 93 -7.95 -13.08 -3.83
CA LEU A 93 -6.65 -13.41 -3.23
C LEU A 93 -6.45 -14.91 -3.01
N PHE A 94 -7.47 -15.62 -2.54
CA PHE A 94 -7.42 -17.08 -2.39
C PHE A 94 -7.28 -17.76 -3.75
N LEU A 95 -8.08 -17.38 -4.74
CA LEU A 95 -7.98 -17.93 -6.10
C LEU A 95 -6.58 -17.69 -6.68
N ASP A 96 -6.06 -16.46 -6.62
CA ASP A 96 -4.71 -16.14 -7.11
C ASP A 96 -3.61 -16.95 -6.40
N ALA A 97 -3.72 -17.15 -5.08
CA ALA A 97 -2.79 -17.96 -4.30
C ALA A 97 -2.86 -19.46 -4.66
N PHE A 98 -4.06 -20.00 -4.88
CA PHE A 98 -4.26 -21.40 -5.30
C PHE A 98 -3.78 -21.64 -6.73
N PHE A 99 -4.13 -20.76 -7.68
CA PHE A 99 -3.75 -20.90 -9.08
C PHE A 99 -2.27 -20.64 -9.33
N SER A 100 -1.62 -19.80 -8.53
CA SER A 100 -0.17 -19.59 -8.68
C SER A 100 0.70 -20.73 -8.18
N LYS A 101 0.16 -21.61 -7.33
CA LYS A 101 0.79 -22.91 -7.06
C LYS A 101 0.52 -23.93 -8.16
N ALA A 102 -0.57 -23.78 -8.91
CA ALA A 102 -1.00 -24.74 -9.95
C ALA A 102 -0.51 -24.40 -11.37
N ALA A 103 -0.03 -23.18 -11.63
CA ALA A 103 0.49 -22.82 -12.93
C ALA A 103 1.87 -23.47 -13.17
N PRO A 104 2.03 -24.34 -14.19
CA PRO A 104 3.37 -24.76 -14.61
C PRO A 104 4.11 -23.52 -15.11
N LYS A 105 5.38 -23.36 -14.74
CA LYS A 105 6.28 -22.33 -15.30
C LYS A 105 6.09 -22.32 -16.82
N LYS A 106 5.45 -21.29 -17.39
CA LYS A 106 5.50 -21.07 -18.83
C LYS A 106 6.99 -20.94 -19.18
N PRO A 107 7.55 -21.78 -20.06
CA PRO A 107 8.95 -21.66 -20.44
C PRO A 107 9.13 -20.28 -21.08
N ALA A 108 10.11 -19.54 -20.57
CA ALA A 108 10.49 -18.25 -21.12
C ALA A 108 10.81 -18.45 -22.60
N VAL A 109 10.04 -17.79 -23.47
CA VAL A 109 10.31 -17.78 -24.91
C VAL A 109 11.63 -17.04 -25.11
N SER A 110 12.69 -17.82 -25.33
CA SER A 110 13.98 -17.38 -25.85
C SER A 110 13.74 -16.65 -27.17
N LYS A 111 13.84 -15.32 -27.17
CA LYS A 111 13.98 -14.57 -28.41
C LYS A 111 15.39 -14.80 -28.95
N SER A 112 15.46 -15.55 -30.05
CA SER A 112 16.62 -15.61 -30.95
C SER A 112 16.70 -14.33 -31.80
#